data_AF-A0A971T4C3-F1
#
_entry.id   AF-A0A971T4C3-F1
#
_cell.length_a   1.000
_cell.length_b   1.000
_cell.length_c   1.000
_cell.angle_alpha   90.00
_cell.angle_beta   90.00
_cell.angle_gamma   90.00
#
_symmetry.space_group_name_H-M   'P 1'
#
loop_
_entity.id
_entity.type
_entity.pdbx_description
1 polymer ?
#
loop_
_entity_poly.entity_id
_entity_poly.type
_entity_poly.pdbx_seq_one_letter_code
_entity_poly.pdbx_strand_id
1 'polypeptide(L)'
;MEITARQISLSQEQNEVFIDLEMIEDIHRIFMEINRLKKQLADVSSLKGDYSTAVNELYEITIENSWIGEWMSQRALELGASIRASLVAHKKIKELEAELAEKYGFLYEYKKAACDRGCQA
;
A
#
# COMPACT_ATOMS: atom_id res chain seq x y z
N MET A 1 20.32 -5.80 -59.88
CA MET A 1 19.74 -6.75 -58.89
C MET A 1 20.26 -6.40 -57.49
N GLU A 2 19.95 -5.20 -56.98
CA GLU A 2 20.46 -4.73 -55.67
C GLU A 2 19.33 -4.22 -54.75
N ILE A 3 18.08 -4.34 -55.18
CA ILE A 3 16.94 -3.83 -54.43
C ILE A 3 16.52 -4.83 -53.33
N THR A 4 16.79 -6.13 -53.52
CA THR A 4 16.35 -7.19 -52.61
C THR A 4 17.14 -7.24 -51.30
N ALA A 5 18.41 -6.79 -51.28
CA ALA A 5 19.22 -6.81 -50.05
C ALA A 5 18.82 -5.68 -49.08
N ARG A 6 18.41 -4.52 -49.59
CA ARG A 6 17.99 -3.38 -48.75
C ARG A 6 16.63 -3.60 -48.06
N GLN A 7 15.75 -4.40 -48.65
CA GLN A 7 14.44 -4.71 -48.05
C GLN A 7 14.53 -5.70 -46.88
N ILE A 8 15.60 -6.50 -46.81
CA ILE A 8 15.82 -7.43 -45.69
C ILE A 8 16.46 -6.72 -44.49
N SER A 9 17.27 -5.68 -44.71
CA SER A 9 17.89 -4.91 -43.61
C SER A 9 16.90 -4.02 -42.84
N LEU A 10 15.89 -3.48 -43.52
CA LEU A 10 14.87 -2.62 -42.90
C LEU A 10 13.84 -3.38 -42.02
N SER A 11 13.78 -4.71 -42.13
CA SER A 11 12.87 -5.55 -41.35
C SER A 11 13.51 -6.12 -40.07
N GLN A 12 14.82 -5.95 -39.88
CA GLN A 12 15.53 -6.47 -38.69
C GLN A 12 15.78 -5.43 -37.59
N GLU A 13 15.56 -4.14 -37.85
CA GLU A 13 15.80 -3.06 -36.87
C GLU A 13 14.57 -2.70 -36.01
N GLN A 14 13.40 -3.30 -36.23
CA GLN A 14 12.22 -3.04 -35.38
C GLN A 14 12.09 -3.99 -34.17
N ASN A 15 13.20 -4.59 -33.75
CA ASN A 15 13.26 -5.35 -32.51
C ASN A 15 13.76 -4.49 -31.33
N GLU A 16 13.40 -3.20 -31.33
CA GLU A 16 13.59 -2.28 -30.21
C GLU A 16 12.37 -2.37 -29.28
N VAL A 17 12.50 -3.23 -28.26
CA VAL A 17 11.77 -3.25 -26.99
C VAL A 17 10.43 -2.51 -27.01
N PHE A 18 9.42 -3.09 -27.66
CA PHE A 18 8.04 -2.73 -27.36
C PHE A 18 7.78 -3.22 -25.94
N ILE A 19 7.96 -2.34 -24.96
CA ILE A 19 7.28 -2.50 -23.68
C ILE A 19 5.79 -2.58 -24.06
N ASP A 20 5.20 -3.76 -23.82
CA ASP A 20 3.80 -4.01 -24.11
C ASP A 20 2.96 -2.95 -23.38
N LEU A 21 2.11 -2.22 -24.12
CA LEU A 21 1.25 -1.20 -23.55
C LEU A 21 0.36 -1.81 -22.46
N GLU A 22 -0.08 -3.07 -22.65
CA GLU A 22 -0.83 -3.82 -21.65
C GLU A 22 -0.05 -4.01 -20.35
N MET A 23 1.27 -4.24 -20.45
CA MET A 23 2.13 -4.36 -19.28
C MET A 23 2.24 -3.03 -18.52
N ILE A 24 2.38 -1.90 -19.22
CA ILE A 24 2.42 -0.57 -18.59
C ILE A 24 1.10 -0.27 -17.88
N GLU A 25 -0.03 -0.60 -18.51
CA GLU A 25 -1.36 -0.39 -17.93
C GLU A 25 -1.55 -1.21 -16.66
N ASP A 26 -1.11 -2.48 -16.64
CA ASP A 26 -1.23 -3.32 -15.43
C ASP A 26 -0.32 -2.82 -14.30
N ILE A 27 0.93 -2.46 -14.62
CA ILE A 27 1.86 -1.85 -13.65
C ILE A 27 1.25 -0.56 -13.06
N HIS A 28 0.67 0.29 -13.92
CA HIS A 28 0.03 1.53 -13.49
C HIS A 28 -1.15 1.27 -12.54
N ARG A 29 -2.02 0.30 -12.88
CA ARG A 29 -3.14 -0.13 -12.02
C ARG A 29 -2.65 -0.59 -10.65
N ILE A 30 -1.60 -1.41 -10.60
CA ILE A 30 -1.05 -1.92 -9.34
C ILE A 30 -0.49 -0.78 -8.49
N PHE A 31 0.29 0.14 -9.07
CA PHE A 31 0.82 1.29 -8.34
C PHE A 31 -0.29 2.22 -7.84
N MET A 32 -1.33 2.48 -8.64
CA MET A 32 -2.48 3.26 -8.23
C MET A 32 -3.14 2.67 -6.99
N GLU A 33 -3.36 1.35 -6.98
CA GLU A 33 -4.00 0.67 -5.85
C GLU A 33 -3.11 0.69 -4.61
N ILE A 34 -1.80 0.45 -4.75
CA ILE A 34 -0.84 0.58 -3.65
C ILE A 34 -0.90 1.99 -3.05
N ASN A 35 -0.90 3.03 -3.87
CA ASN A 35 -0.93 4.41 -3.41
C ASN A 35 -2.25 4.77 -2.72
N ARG A 36 -3.38 4.27 -3.24
CA ARG A 36 -4.70 4.41 -2.62
C ARG A 36 -4.71 3.80 -1.22
N LEU A 37 -4.21 2.57 -1.08
CA LEU A 37 -4.13 1.87 0.20
C LEU A 37 -3.13 2.54 1.17
N LYS A 38 -1.97 3.01 0.69
CA LYS A 38 -0.99 3.75 1.50
C LYS A 38 -1.58 5.05 2.04
N LYS A 39 -2.39 5.76 1.25
CA LYS A 39 -3.13 6.94 1.70
C LYS A 39 -4.12 6.59 2.84
N GLN A 40 -4.84 5.49 2.72
CA GLN A 40 -5.73 5.00 3.79
C GLN A 40 -4.97 4.60 5.06
N LEU A 41 -3.70 4.20 4.94
CA LEU A 41 -2.86 3.80 6.07
C LEU A 41 -2.21 4.96 6.82
N ALA A 42 -2.03 6.11 6.19
CA ALA A 42 -1.37 7.27 6.80
C ALA A 42 -2.08 7.74 8.09
N ASP A 43 -3.39 7.50 8.19
CA ASP A 43 -4.24 7.97 9.29
C ASP A 43 -4.42 6.91 10.41
N VAL A 44 -3.69 5.80 10.38
CA VAL A 44 -3.98 4.64 11.27
C VAL A 44 -3.41 4.78 12.67
N SER A 45 -2.30 5.50 12.82
CA SER A 45 -1.68 5.71 14.13
C SER A 45 -2.57 6.55 15.05
N SER A 46 -3.19 7.62 14.52
CA SER A 46 -4.18 8.42 15.25
C SER A 46 -5.41 7.60 15.62
N LEU A 47 -5.93 6.79 14.68
CA LEU A 47 -7.09 5.92 14.93
C LEU A 47 -6.89 4.95 16.09
N LYS A 48 -5.67 4.41 16.28
CA LYS A 48 -5.37 3.53 17.42
C LYS A 48 -5.41 4.26 18.75
N GLY A 49 -4.93 5.50 18.79
CA GLY A 49 -5.01 6.36 19.98
C GLY A 49 -6.47 6.63 20.33
N ASP A 50 -7.25 7.10 19.35
CA ASP A 50 -8.67 7.40 19.53
C ASP A 50 -9.47 6.16 19.97
N TYR A 51 -9.18 4.99 19.41
CA TYR A 51 -9.80 3.74 19.81
C TYR A 51 -9.51 3.39 21.26
N SER A 52 -8.24 3.52 21.69
CA SER A 52 -7.87 3.24 23.08
C SER A 52 -8.58 4.18 24.05
N THR A 53 -8.68 5.47 23.71
CA THR A 53 -9.41 6.45 24.51
C THR A 53 -10.89 6.08 24.62
N ALA A 54 -11.56 5.82 23.49
CA ALA A 54 -12.98 5.46 23.48
C ALA A 54 -13.29 4.18 24.28
N VAL A 55 -12.39 3.18 24.23
CA VAL A 55 -12.54 1.95 25.02
C VAL A 55 -12.36 2.22 26.51
N ASN A 56 -11.36 3.01 26.91
CA ASN A 56 -11.16 3.36 28.31
C ASN A 56 -12.35 4.14 28.87
N GLU A 57 -12.83 5.16 28.14
CA GLU A 57 -14.02 5.94 28.51
C GLU A 57 -15.26 5.05 28.63
N LEU A 58 -15.43 4.08 27.72
CA LEU A 58 -16.55 3.12 27.79
C LEU A 58 -16.53 2.28 29.09
N TYR A 59 -15.35 1.89 29.58
CA TYR A 59 -15.22 1.11 30.83
C TYR A 59 -15.46 1.92 32.10
N GLU A 60 -15.42 3.25 32.02
CA GLU A 60 -15.71 4.16 33.14
C GLU A 60 -17.20 4.55 33.21
N ILE A 61 -17.99 4.19 32.20
CA ILE A 61 -19.42 4.52 32.14
C ILE A 61 -20.23 3.58 33.03
N THR A 62 -21.08 4.18 33.86
CA THR A 62 -22.04 3.45 34.68
C THR A 62 -23.33 3.15 33.90
N ILE A 63 -24.09 2.14 34.34
CA ILE A 63 -25.32 1.70 33.67
C ILE A 63 -26.38 2.80 33.62
N GLU A 64 -26.38 3.70 34.60
CA GLU A 64 -27.29 4.84 34.67
C GLU A 64 -27.08 5.85 33.51
N ASN A 65 -25.88 5.83 32.90
CA ASN A 65 -25.51 6.67 31.76
C ASN A 65 -25.56 5.89 30.44
N SER A 66 -26.59 5.05 30.26
CA SER A 66 -26.70 4.12 29.12
C SER A 66 -26.58 4.79 27.75
N TRP A 67 -27.07 6.02 27.58
CA TRP A 67 -26.97 6.78 26.33
C TRP A 67 -25.52 7.14 25.97
N ILE A 68 -24.71 7.52 26.97
CA ILE A 68 -23.28 7.80 26.76
C ILE A 68 -22.56 6.47 26.44
N GLY A 69 -22.93 5.39 27.14
CA GLY A 69 -22.39 4.05 26.87
C GLY A 69 -22.65 3.58 25.44
N GLU A 70 -23.87 3.78 24.94
CA GLU A 70 -24.23 3.49 23.55
C GLU A 70 -23.36 4.28 22.58
N TRP A 71 -23.28 5.61 22.76
CA TRP A 71 -22.49 6.48 21.89
C TRP A 71 -20.99 6.11 21.87
N MET A 72 -20.39 5.87 23.04
CA MET A 72 -18.99 5.45 23.15
C MET A 72 -18.76 4.09 22.50
N SER A 73 -19.67 3.14 22.72
CA SER A 73 -19.57 1.80 22.13
C SER A 73 -19.63 1.85 20.59
N GLN A 74 -20.54 2.65 20.03
CA GLN A 74 -20.64 2.87 18.59
C GLN A 74 -19.35 3.47 18.03
N ARG A 75 -18.80 4.50 18.69
CA ARG A 75 -17.56 5.13 18.28
C ARG A 75 -16.37 4.16 18.33
N ALA A 76 -16.25 3.36 19.38
CA ALA A 76 -15.22 2.33 19.49
C ALA A 76 -15.35 1.27 18.38
N LEU A 77 -16.57 0.87 18.02
CA LEU A 77 -16.82 -0.07 16.92
C LEU A 77 -16.39 0.49 15.56
N GLU A 78 -16.72 1.75 15.27
CA GLU A 78 -16.33 2.43 14.01
C GLU A 78 -14.80 2.57 13.89
N LEU A 79 -14.14 3.02 14.96
CA LEU A 79 -12.69 3.11 15.04
C LEU A 79 -12.04 1.73 14.87
N GLY A 80 -12.57 0.72 15.55
CA GLY A 80 -12.09 -0.67 15.44
C GLY A 80 -12.27 -1.25 14.02
N ALA A 81 -13.38 -0.94 13.34
CA ALA A 81 -13.61 -1.34 11.96
C ALA A 81 -12.58 -0.69 11.01
N SER A 82 -12.29 0.59 11.22
CA SER A 82 -11.32 1.35 10.44
C SER A 82 -9.90 0.78 10.62
N ILE A 83 -9.50 0.48 11.86
CA ILE A 83 -8.22 -0.20 12.16
C ILE A 83 -8.13 -1.56 11.47
N ARG A 84 -9.20 -2.36 11.50
CA ARG A 84 -9.21 -3.67 10.81
C ARG A 84 -9.07 -3.51 9.30
N ALA A 85 -9.78 -2.56 8.70
CA ALA A 85 -9.66 -2.28 7.27
C ALA A 85 -8.22 -1.91 6.89
N SER A 86 -7.54 -1.16 7.74
CA SER A 86 -6.12 -0.83 7.57
C SER A 86 -5.19 -2.04 7.65
N LEU A 87 -5.45 -2.99 8.57
CA LEU A 87 -4.66 -4.24 8.60
C LEU A 87 -4.80 -5.04 7.30
N VAL A 88 -6.01 -5.10 6.75
CA VAL A 88 -6.27 -5.73 5.44
C VAL A 88 -5.54 -4.99 4.33
N ALA A 89 -5.58 -3.65 4.32
CA ALA A 89 -4.87 -2.82 3.35
C ALA A 89 -3.34 -3.05 3.40
N HIS A 90 -2.76 -3.19 4.59
CA HIS A 90 -1.33 -3.46 4.75
C HIS A 90 -0.94 -4.82 4.16
N LYS A 91 -1.75 -5.86 4.38
CA LYS A 91 -1.56 -7.16 3.74
C LYS A 91 -1.66 -7.05 2.21
N LYS A 92 -2.68 -6.34 1.72
CA LYS A 92 -2.92 -6.19 0.28
C LYS A 92 -1.79 -5.43 -0.43
N ILE A 93 -1.22 -4.41 0.20
CA ILE A 93 -0.03 -3.72 -0.32
C ILE A 93 1.12 -4.71 -0.51
N LYS A 94 1.40 -5.58 0.48
CA LYS A 94 2.48 -6.57 0.36
C LYS A 94 2.25 -7.55 -0.78
N GLU A 95 1.00 -8.00 -0.97
CA GLU A 95 0.62 -8.87 -2.09
C GLU A 95 0.85 -8.17 -3.45
N LEU A 96 0.47 -6.90 -3.56
CA LEU A 96 0.66 -6.10 -4.79
C LEU A 96 2.13 -5.77 -5.05
N GLU A 97 2.91 -5.49 -4.01
CA GLU A 97 4.37 -5.28 -4.12
C GLU A 97 5.08 -6.59 -4.54
N ALA A 98 4.64 -7.73 -4.01
CA ALA A 98 5.14 -9.04 -4.45
C ALA A 98 4.77 -9.32 -5.92
N GLU A 99 3.55 -8.98 -6.33
CA GLU A 99 3.12 -9.08 -7.74
C GLU A 99 4.02 -8.24 -8.67
N LEU A 100 4.36 -7.02 -8.27
CA LEU A 100 5.31 -6.18 -9.03
C LEU A 100 6.70 -6.80 -9.12
N ALA A 101 7.20 -7.37 -8.01
CA ALA A 101 8.52 -7.99 -7.97
C ALA A 101 8.58 -9.28 -8.81
N GLU A 102 7.58 -10.14 -8.68
CA GLU A 102 7.53 -11.46 -9.34
C GLU A 102 7.26 -11.35 -10.84
N LYS A 103 6.30 -10.51 -11.26
CA LYS A 103 5.91 -10.40 -12.67
C LYS A 103 6.81 -9.49 -13.49
N TYR A 104 7.27 -8.39 -12.89
CA TYR A 104 7.94 -7.30 -13.62
C TYR A 104 9.35 -6.99 -13.12
N GLY A 105 9.83 -7.67 -12.10
CA GLY A 105 11.21 -7.52 -11.61
C GLY A 105 11.49 -6.24 -10.84
N PHE A 106 10.47 -5.57 -10.29
CA PHE A 106 10.69 -4.40 -9.43
C PHE A 106 11.43 -4.77 -8.16
N LEU A 107 12.41 -3.94 -7.77
CA LEU A 107 13.22 -4.15 -6.58
C LEU A 107 12.59 -3.47 -5.36
N TYR A 108 12.73 -4.11 -4.20
CA TYR A 108 12.48 -3.46 -2.91
C TYR A 108 13.67 -2.55 -2.58
N GLU A 109 13.42 -1.26 -2.33
CA GLU A 109 14.43 -0.43 -1.69
C GLU A 109 14.70 -0.97 -0.28
N TYR A 110 15.87 -1.59 -0.10
CA TYR A 110 16.41 -1.86 1.23
C TYR A 110 16.75 -0.51 1.87
N LYS A 111 15.87 0.01 2.72
CA LYS A 111 16.25 1.10 3.63
C LYS A 111 17.36 0.58 4.53
N LYS A 112 18.59 1.02 4.27
CA LYS A 112 19.73 0.90 5.19
C LYS A 112 19.38 1.72 6.43
N ALA A 113 18.72 1.11 7.40
CA ALA A 113 18.40 1.76 8.66
C ALA A 113 19.73 2.08 9.38
N ALA A 114 20.13 3.34 9.30
CA ALA A 114 20.97 4.07 10.25
C ALA A 114 21.95 3.22 11.08
N CYS A 115 23.12 2.95 10.50
CA CYS A 115 24.36 2.78 11.28
C CYS A 115 25.05 4.16 11.47
N ASP A 116 24.26 5.21 11.66
CA ASP A 116 24.71 6.59 11.96
C ASP A 116 24.41 6.94 13.42
N ARG A 117 24.43 5.96 14.32
CA ARG A 117 24.84 6.24 15.69
C ARG A 117 26.34 6.05 15.74
N GLY A 118 27.06 7.16 15.56
CA GLY A 118 28.37 7.32 16.15
C GLY A 118 28.26 7.03 17.64
N CYS A 119 28.47 5.77 18.02
CA CYS A 119 28.87 5.42 19.36
C CYS A 119 30.35 5.75 19.44
N GLN A 120 30.63 6.95 19.94
CA GLN A 120 31.93 7.43 20.36
C GLN A 120 32.60 6.36 21.25
N ALA A 121 33.86 6.07 20.95
CA ALA A 121 34.78 5.40 21.88
C ALA A 121 35.18 6.36 23.00
#